data_AF-A0A6B2CGE1-F1
#
_entry.id   AF-A0A6B2CGE1-F1
#
_cell.length_a   1.000
_cell.length_b   1.000
_cell.length_c   1.000
_cell.angle_alpha   90.00
_cell.angle_beta   90.00
_cell.angle_gamma   90.00
#
_symmetry.space_group_name_H-M   'P 1'
#
loop_
_entity.id
_entity.type
_entity.pdbx_description
1 polymer ?
#
loop_
_entity_poly.entity_id
_entity_poly.type
_entity_poly.pdbx_seq_one_letter_code
_entity_poly.pdbx_strand_id
1 'polypeptide(L)'
;MILVYMTLLIAGLLSTVFTYLAVTERDLLKAVAYSAGQSIAYSILFQVFAATDILLAYIAISVGVYSALLIYIVGKTERFEG
;
A
#
# COMPACT_ATOMS: atom_id res chain seq x y z
N MET A 1 12.99 -2.82 -22.36
CA MET A 1 12.34 -4.14 -22.13
C MET A 1 12.80 -4.75 -20.80
N ILE A 2 14.08 -5.11 -20.62
CA ILE A 2 14.57 -5.74 -19.37
C ILE A 2 14.30 -4.90 -18.11
N LEU A 3 14.52 -3.59 -18.18
CA LEU A 3 14.35 -2.68 -17.04
C LEU A 3 12.88 -2.62 -16.57
N VAL A 4 11.94 -2.64 -17.52
CA VAL A 4 10.50 -2.66 -17.24
C VAL A 4 10.11 -3.93 -16.47
N TYR A 5 10.60 -5.09 -16.93
CA TYR A 5 10.36 -6.36 -16.25
C TYR A 5 10.97 -6.39 -14.85
N MET A 6 12.18 -5.85 -14.67
CA MET A 6 12.79 -5.73 -13.34
C MET A 6 11.97 -4.83 -12.41
N THR A 7 11.48 -3.69 -12.90
CA THR A 7 10.63 -2.79 -12.11
C THR A 7 9.33 -3.48 -11.68
N LEU A 8 8.66 -4.20 -12.59
CA LEU A 8 7.45 -4.97 -12.27
C LEU A 8 7.73 -6.02 -11.19
N LEU A 9 8.81 -6.77 -11.34
CA LEU A 9 9.16 -7.86 -10.43
C LEU A 9 9.48 -7.30 -9.03
N ILE A 10 10.28 -6.24 -8.95
CA ILE A 10 10.65 -5.60 -7.68
C ILE A 10 9.42 -4.97 -7.02
N ALA A 11 8.62 -4.17 -7.76
CA ALA A 11 7.44 -3.52 -7.19
C ALA A 11 6.36 -4.53 -6.76
N GLY A 12 6.16 -5.60 -7.55
CA GLY A 12 5.24 -6.69 -7.20
C GLY A 12 5.68 -7.47 -5.96
N LEU A 13 6.97 -7.80 -5.84
CA LEU A 13 7.51 -8.43 -4.64
C LEU A 13 7.41 -7.52 -3.42
N LEU A 14 7.77 -6.24 -3.56
CA LEU A 14 7.68 -5.25 -2.50
C LEU A 14 6.23 -5.11 -2.00
N SER A 15 5.28 -5.02 -2.93
CA SER A 15 3.85 -4.98 -2.62
C SER A 15 3.39 -6.23 -1.86
N THR A 16 3.83 -7.41 -2.29
CA THR A 16 3.50 -8.68 -1.64
C THR A 16 4.07 -8.73 -0.22
N VAL A 17 5.32 -8.33 -0.03
CA VAL A 17 5.97 -8.27 1.29
C VAL A 17 5.23 -7.31 2.23
N PHE A 18 4.90 -6.11 1.76
CA PHE A 18 4.12 -5.16 2.55
C PHE A 18 2.71 -5.66 2.87
N THR A 19 2.06 -6.36 1.94
CA THR A 19 0.75 -6.98 2.19
C THR A 19 0.85 -8.05 3.27
N TYR A 20 1.87 -8.92 3.20
CA TYR A 20 2.11 -9.96 4.19
C TYR A 20 2.36 -9.36 5.58
N LEU A 21 3.18 -8.31 5.67
CA LEU A 21 3.44 -7.57 6.91
C LEU A 21 2.16 -6.90 7.44
N ALA A 22 1.36 -6.29 6.56
CA ALA A 22 0.13 -5.63 6.95
C ALA A 22 -0.91 -6.60 7.55
N VAL A 23 -0.96 -7.83 7.06
CA VAL A 23 -1.90 -8.86 7.55
C VAL A 23 -1.37 -9.58 8.79
N THR A 24 -0.05 -9.75 8.93
CA THR A 24 0.54 -10.49 10.04
C THR A 24 0.73 -9.61 11.29
N GLU A 25 0.76 -8.29 11.14
CA GLU A 25 1.03 -7.42 12.28
C GLU A 25 -0.15 -7.23 13.23
N ARG A 26 0.15 -7.37 14.52
CA ARG A 26 -0.83 -7.18 15.59
C ARG A 26 -1.07 -5.72 15.94
N ASP A 27 -0.11 -4.83 15.68
CA ASP A 27 -0.26 -3.38 15.89
C ASP A 27 -0.94 -2.78 14.65
N LEU A 28 -2.20 -2.41 14.79
CA LEU A 28 -3.02 -1.87 13.71
C LEU A 28 -2.42 -0.61 13.11
N LEU A 29 -1.68 0.19 13.88
CA LEU A 29 -1.00 1.37 13.35
C LEU A 29 0.12 1.00 12.37
N LYS A 30 0.87 -0.07 12.68
CA LYS A 30 1.91 -0.60 11.78
C LYS A 30 1.29 -1.28 10.57
N ALA A 31 0.20 -2.02 10.77
CA ALA A 31 -0.55 -2.64 9.68
C ALA A 31 -1.01 -1.59 8.65
N VAL A 32 -1.52 -0.43 9.12
CA VAL A 32 -1.92 0.68 8.25
C VAL A 32 -0.71 1.28 7.52
N ALA A 33 0.43 1.46 8.20
CA ALA A 33 1.65 1.95 7.56
C ALA A 33 2.15 0.98 6.46
N TYR A 34 2.11 -0.33 6.71
CA TYR A 34 2.46 -1.35 5.71
C TYR A 34 1.45 -1.39 4.56
N SER A 35 0.16 -1.20 4.82
CA SER A 35 -0.87 -1.06 3.79
C SER A 35 -0.64 0.19 2.91
N ALA A 36 -0.19 1.29 3.49
CA ALA A 36 0.17 2.50 2.74
C ALA A 36 1.40 2.25 1.86
N GLY A 37 2.42 1.56 2.40
CA GLY A 37 3.61 1.14 1.64
C GLY A 37 3.28 0.21 0.47
N GLN A 38 2.37 -0.74 0.70
CA GLN A 38 1.80 -1.62 -0.33
C GLN A 38 1.13 -0.82 -1.46
N SER A 39 0.38 0.22 -1.11
CA SER A 39 -0.29 1.08 -2.09
C SER A 39 0.70 1.90 -2.91
N ILE A 40 1.79 2.38 -2.31
CA ILE A 40 2.88 3.04 -3.05
C ILE A 40 3.56 2.06 -4.02
N ALA A 41 3.74 0.79 -3.64
CA ALA A 41 4.27 -0.22 -4.55
C ALA A 41 3.34 -0.45 -5.76
N TYR A 42 2.02 -0.45 -5.54
CA TYR A 42 1.03 -0.57 -6.62
C TYR A 42 0.98 0.65 -7.55
N SER A 43 1.21 1.85 -7.04
CA SER A 43 1.26 3.04 -7.90
C SER A 43 2.41 2.95 -8.91
N ILE A 44 3.55 2.37 -8.50
CA ILE A 44 4.66 2.08 -9.42
C ILE A 44 4.23 1.09 -10.51
N LEU A 45 3.44 0.06 -10.16
CA LEU A 45 2.91 -0.91 -11.13
C LEU A 45 1.94 -0.24 -12.14
N PHE A 46 1.01 0.60 -11.67
CA PHE A 46 0.10 1.33 -12.55
C PHE A 46 0.83 2.28 -13.50
N GLN A 47 1.91 2.92 -13.03
CA GLN A 47 2.76 3.75 -13.88
C GLN A 47 3.43 2.91 -15.00
N VAL A 48 3.89 1.70 -14.69
CA VAL A 48 4.49 0.79 -15.69
C VAL A 48 3.45 0.26 -16.68
N PHE A 49 2.22 0.02 -16.23
CA PHE A 49 1.11 -0.37 -17.10
C PHE A 49 0.52 0.77 -17.93
N ALA A 50 1.04 1.98 -17.81
CA ALA A 50 0.51 3.19 -18.45
C ALA A 50 -0.97 3.47 -18.10
N ALA A 51 -1.40 3.03 -16.92
CA ALA A 51 -2.75 3.24 -16.40
C ALA A 51 -2.79 4.51 -15.54
N THR A 52 -2.59 5.67 -16.17
CA THR A 52 -2.39 6.96 -15.48
C THR A 52 -3.68 7.50 -14.84
N ASP A 53 -4.83 7.19 -15.40
CA ASP A 53 -6.15 7.53 -14.87
C ASP A 53 -6.39 6.89 -13.49
N ILE A 54 -6.19 5.58 -13.37
CA ILE A 54 -6.31 4.86 -12.11
C ILE A 54 -5.15 5.17 -11.16
N LEU A 55 -3.94 5.42 -11.66
CA LEU A 55 -2.78 5.80 -10.86
C LEU A 55 -3.06 7.00 -9.96
N LEU A 56 -3.56 8.09 -10.54
CA LEU A 56 -3.81 9.33 -9.80
C LEU A 56 -4.92 9.15 -8.77
N ALA A 57 -6.00 8.46 -9.13
CA ALA A 57 -7.08 8.13 -8.22
C ALA A 57 -6.58 7.25 -7.06
N TYR A 58 -5.75 6.25 -7.35
CA TYR A 58 -5.23 5.31 -6.37
C TYR A 58 -4.28 5.98 -5.37
N ILE A 59 -3.40 6.89 -5.83
CA ILE A 59 -2.53 7.66 -4.92
C ILE A 59 -3.39 8.54 -3.99
N ALA A 60 -4.36 9.28 -4.54
CA ALA A 60 -5.18 10.19 -3.75
C ALA A 60 -6.02 9.42 -2.70
N ILE A 61 -6.66 8.32 -3.12
CA ILE A 61 -7.60 7.58 -2.29
C ILE A 61 -6.88 6.59 -1.37
N SER A 62 -6.07 5.68 -1.91
CA SER A 62 -5.48 4.59 -1.13
C SER A 62 -4.30 5.06 -0.27
N VAL A 63 -3.36 5.83 -0.83
CA VAL A 63 -2.20 6.32 -0.06
C VAL A 63 -2.63 7.45 0.88
N GLY A 64 -3.43 8.40 0.39
CA GLY A 64 -3.88 9.56 1.17
C GLY A 64 -5.06 9.26 2.10
N VAL A 65 -6.26 9.28 1.53
CA VAL A 65 -7.52 9.29 2.30
C VAL A 65 -7.68 8.04 3.16
N TYR A 66 -7.52 6.85 2.59
CA TYR A 66 -7.74 5.58 3.26
C TYR A 66 -6.77 5.38 4.43
N SER A 67 -5.48 5.61 4.20
CA SER A 67 -4.47 5.52 5.26
C SER A 67 -4.75 6.50 6.40
N ALA A 68 -5.06 7.76 6.10
CA ALA A 68 -5.37 8.76 7.13
C ALA A 68 -6.65 8.40 7.91
N LEU A 69 -7.67 7.90 7.21
CA LEU A 69 -8.95 7.53 7.82
C LEU A 69 -8.79 6.29 8.70
N LEU A 70 -8.00 5.29 8.30
CA LEU A 70 -7.68 4.15 9.15
C LEU A 70 -6.86 4.55 10.38
N ILE A 71 -5.86 5.42 10.25
CA ILE A 71 -5.12 5.95 11.40
C ILE A 71 -6.07 6.62 12.39
N TYR A 72 -7.03 7.40 11.89
CA TYR A 72 -8.03 8.06 12.72
C TYR A 72 -8.95 7.07 13.45
N ILE A 73 -9.43 6.03 12.76
CA ILE A 73 -10.27 4.99 13.36
C ILE A 73 -9.48 4.21 14.41
N VAL A 74 -8.24 3.80 14.10
CA VAL A 74 -7.36 3.08 15.05
C VAL A 74 -7.09 3.92 16.30
N GLY A 75 -6.98 5.25 16.17
CA GLY A 75 -6.87 6.14 17.32
C GLY A 75 -8.11 6.20 18.21
N LYS A 76 -9.27 5.74 17.72
CA LYS A 76 -10.54 5.65 18.46
C LYS A 76 -10.92 4.23 18.88
N THR A 77 -10.20 3.20 18.40
CA THR A 77 -10.43 1.79 18.71
C THR A 77 -9.26 1.21 19.49
N GLU A 78 -9.27 -0.11 19.71
CA GLU A 78 -8.09 -0.81 20.20
C GLU A 78 -6.98 -0.75 19.15
N ARG A 79 -5.75 -0.53 19.61
CA ARG A 79 -4.56 -0.44 18.76
C ARG A 79 -3.95 -1.81 18.43
N PHE A 80 -4.19 -2.79 19.31
CA PHE A 80 -3.72 -4.15 19.13
C PHE A 80 -4.90 -5.04 18.76
N GLU A 81 -4.71 -5.91 17.79
CA GLU A 81 -5.67 -6.95 17.45
C GLU A 81 -5.74 -7.98 18.61
N GLY A 82 -6.94 -8.06 19.21
CA GLY A 82 -7.26 -8.92 20.36
C GLY A 82 -7.42 -10.39 20.00
#